data_AF-A0A6A5ER07-F1
#
_entry.id   AF-A0A6A5ER07-F1
#
_cell.length_a   1.000
_cell.length_b   1.000
_cell.length_c   1.000
_cell.angle_alpha   90.00
_cell.angle_beta   90.00
_cell.angle_gamma   90.00
#
_symmetry.space_group_name_H-M   'P 1'
#
loop_
_entity.id
_entity.type
_entity.pdbx_description
1 polymer ?
#
loop_
_entity_poly.entity_id
_entity_poly.type
_entity_poly.pdbx_seq_one_letter_code
_entity_poly.pdbx_strand_id
1 'polypeptide(L)'
;MCRGMALSFLLFFSAMLPLLRVSASYNTSAGCAIIRPPRDGGIRYRGLTQEQIRSVQVLPVDYEIEYICRGNRVIVGPKVRKCLPNGTWTDLIQRSRCCEFNLS
;
A
#
# COMPACT_ATOMS: atom_id res chain seq x y z
N MET A 1 42.22 -53.29 -2.00
CA MET A 1 42.16 -53.35 -3.48
C MET A 1 40.72 -53.10 -3.92
N CYS A 2 40.35 -51.88 -4.32
CA CYS A 2 40.45 -51.31 -5.69
C CYS A 2 39.40 -51.86 -6.67
N ARG A 3 38.30 -51.10 -6.82
CA ARG A 3 37.45 -50.92 -8.00
C ARG A 3 36.42 -49.84 -7.58
N GLY A 4 36.38 -48.61 -8.05
CA GLY A 4 36.70 -48.07 -9.38
C GLY A 4 35.39 -47.64 -10.03
N MET A 5 35.05 -46.35 -9.91
CA MET A 5 34.14 -45.50 -10.73
C MET A 5 33.64 -44.37 -9.83
N ALA A 6 34.39 -43.28 -9.67
CA ALA A 6 34.51 -42.19 -10.64
C ALA A 6 33.13 -41.66 -11.10
N LEU A 7 32.89 -40.40 -10.79
CA LEU A 7 31.96 -39.47 -11.47
C LEU A 7 30.48 -39.41 -11.06
N SER A 8 29.96 -40.26 -10.18
CA SER A 8 28.53 -40.16 -9.80
C SER A 8 28.22 -39.16 -8.66
N PHE A 9 29.22 -38.73 -7.89
CA PHE A 9 29.02 -37.87 -6.71
C PHE A 9 28.95 -36.36 -6.99
N LEU A 10 29.20 -35.90 -8.22
CA LEU A 10 29.17 -34.47 -8.58
C LEU A 10 27.88 -34.01 -9.27
N LEU A 11 26.95 -34.92 -9.57
CA LEU A 11 25.69 -34.58 -10.24
C LEU A 11 24.47 -34.59 -9.29
N PHE A 12 24.61 -35.06 -8.06
CA PHE A 12 23.50 -35.04 -7.08
C PHE A 12 23.54 -33.84 -6.13
N PHE A 13 24.69 -33.17 -5.98
CA PHE A 13 24.80 -31.90 -5.24
C PHE A 13 24.51 -30.66 -6.08
N SER A 14 24.10 -30.81 -7.36
CA SER A 14 23.56 -29.71 -8.17
C SER A 14 22.02 -29.68 -8.19
N ALA A 15 21.35 -30.56 -7.45
CA ALA A 15 19.95 -30.37 -7.05
C ALA A 15 19.82 -29.36 -5.89
N MET A 16 20.85 -28.52 -5.73
CA MET A 16 20.79 -27.22 -5.06
C MET A 16 19.57 -26.48 -5.58
N LEU A 17 18.57 -26.43 -4.71
CA LEU A 17 17.48 -25.48 -4.64
C LEU A 17 17.17 -24.84 -5.98
N PRO A 18 16.07 -25.20 -6.68
CA PRO A 18 15.52 -24.23 -7.60
C PRO A 18 15.30 -22.99 -6.72
N LEU A 19 16.05 -21.93 -7.02
CA LEU A 19 15.84 -20.61 -6.49
C LEU A 19 14.33 -20.48 -6.42
N LEU A 20 13.80 -20.28 -5.22
CA LEU A 20 12.48 -19.68 -5.03
C LEU A 20 12.58 -18.30 -5.70
N ARG A 21 12.56 -18.27 -7.03
CA ARG A 21 12.07 -17.17 -7.81
C ARG A 21 10.57 -17.23 -7.55
N VAL A 22 10.21 -16.80 -6.34
CA VAL A 22 8.95 -16.12 -6.15
C VAL A 22 9.03 -14.99 -7.17
N SER A 23 8.47 -15.24 -8.34
CA SER A 23 8.05 -14.19 -9.22
C SER A 23 6.96 -13.45 -8.46
N ALA A 24 7.36 -12.57 -7.56
CA ALA A 24 6.53 -11.47 -7.13
C ALA A 24 6.45 -10.54 -8.35
N SER A 25 5.72 -10.99 -9.37
CA SER A 25 5.16 -10.10 -10.36
C SER A 25 4.11 -9.29 -9.62
N TYR A 26 4.55 -8.24 -8.93
CA TYR A 26 3.67 -7.15 -8.51
C TYR A 26 3.26 -6.45 -9.80
N ASN A 27 2.34 -7.06 -10.54
CA ASN A 27 1.68 -6.42 -11.66
C ASN A 27 0.62 -5.50 -11.04
N THR A 28 1.08 -4.43 -10.40
CA THR A 28 0.22 -3.46 -9.73
C THR A 28 0.41 -2.15 -10.47
N SER A 29 -0.67 -1.63 -11.04
CA SER A 29 -0.85 -0.19 -11.25
C SER A 29 -0.15 0.57 -10.12
N ALA A 30 0.99 1.21 -10.40
CA ALA A 30 2.00 1.60 -9.41
C ALA A 30 1.55 2.76 -8.49
N GLY A 31 0.50 2.53 -7.72
CA GLY A 31 -0.22 3.58 -7.01
C GLY A 31 -1.51 3.10 -6.36
N CYS A 32 -2.21 4.03 -5.71
CA CYS A 32 -3.35 3.74 -4.85
C CYS A 32 -4.63 4.36 -5.39
N ALA A 33 -5.75 3.64 -5.25
CA ALA A 33 -7.06 4.14 -5.67
C ALA A 33 -7.49 5.37 -4.86
N ILE A 34 -8.31 6.23 -5.47
CA ILE A 34 -8.94 7.39 -4.82
C ILE A 34 -9.84 6.93 -3.66
N ILE A 35 -9.74 7.61 -2.51
CA ILE A 35 -10.55 7.32 -1.33
C ILE A 35 -11.73 8.30 -1.25
N ARG A 36 -12.89 7.80 -0.85
CA ARG A 36 -14.05 8.67 -0.55
C ARG A 36 -13.84 9.39 0.78
N PRO A 37 -14.24 10.66 0.89
CA PRO A 37 -14.10 11.40 2.15
C PRO A 37 -14.93 10.79 3.28
N PRO A 38 -14.50 10.96 4.55
CA PRO A 38 -15.28 10.56 5.71
C PRO A 38 -16.58 11.38 5.78
N ARG A 39 -17.60 10.82 6.44
CA ARG A 39 -18.81 11.59 6.78
C ARG A 39 -18.40 12.81 7.59
N ASP A 40 -19.06 13.94 7.32
CA ASP A 40 -18.79 15.24 7.95
C ASP A 40 -17.35 15.73 7.78
N GLY A 41 -16.70 15.30 6.69
CA GLY A 41 -15.35 15.70 6.38
C GLY A 41 -15.06 15.69 4.88
N GLY A 42 -13.79 15.89 4.57
CA GLY A 42 -13.22 15.94 3.24
C GLY A 42 -11.84 15.28 3.22
N ILE A 43 -11.25 15.25 2.03
CA ILE A 43 -9.87 14.83 1.82
C ILE A 43 -9.17 15.94 1.04
N ARG A 44 -8.00 16.34 1.51
CA ARG A 44 -7.10 17.25 0.81
C ARG A 44 -6.10 16.45 0.00
N TYR A 45 -6.26 16.50 -1.32
CA TYR A 45 -5.33 15.96 -2.31
C TYR A 45 -4.32 17.05 -2.67
N ARG A 46 -3.05 16.89 -2.25
CA ARG A 46 -2.01 17.90 -2.49
C ARG A 46 -1.70 18.05 -3.98
N GLY A 47 -1.78 19.28 -4.48
CA GLY A 47 -1.40 19.60 -5.86
C GLY A 47 -2.35 19.08 -6.94
N LEU A 48 -3.59 18.70 -6.59
CA LEU A 48 -4.63 18.34 -7.55
C LEU A 48 -5.81 19.31 -7.46
N THR A 49 -6.38 19.67 -8.61
CA THR A 49 -7.64 20.39 -8.69
C THR A 49 -8.84 19.44 -8.55
N GLN A 50 -10.02 20.00 -8.30
CA GLN A 50 -11.25 19.21 -8.17
C GLN A 50 -11.57 18.42 -9.44
N GLU A 51 -11.27 18.99 -10.61
CA GLU A 51 -11.49 18.39 -11.93
C GLU A 51 -10.57 17.19 -12.14
N GLN A 52 -9.30 17.33 -11.75
CA GLN A 52 -8.33 16.24 -11.81
C GLN A 52 -8.71 15.11 -10.84
N ILE A 53 -9.20 15.43 -9.64
CA ILE A 53 -9.67 14.42 -8.67
C ILE A 53 -10.83 13.59 -9.23
N ARG A 54 -11.69 14.17 -10.09
CA ARG A 54 -12.82 13.44 -10.71
C ARG A 54 -12.37 12.47 -11.82
N SER A 55 -11.24 12.72 -12.47
CA SER A 55 -10.74 11.91 -13.59
C SER A 55 -9.64 10.94 -13.20
N VAL A 56 -8.86 11.24 -12.15
CA VAL A 56 -7.79 10.38 -11.68
C VAL A 56 -8.35 9.13 -11.01
N GLN A 57 -7.82 7.97 -11.39
CA GLN A 57 -8.20 6.69 -10.79
C GLN A 57 -7.16 6.16 -9.81
N VAL A 58 -5.89 6.52 -10.02
CA VAL A 58 -4.74 6.01 -9.28
C VAL A 58 -3.79 7.16 -8.94
N LEU A 59 -3.37 7.24 -7.67
CA LEU A 59 -2.39 8.20 -7.16
C LEU A 59 -1.02 7.54 -7.03
N PRO A 60 0.09 8.26 -7.29
CA PRO A 60 1.41 7.65 -7.32
C PRO A 60 1.85 7.15 -5.94
N VAL A 61 2.78 6.20 -5.92
CA VAL A 61 3.50 5.78 -4.70
C VAL A 61 4.09 7.00 -4.00
N ASP A 62 4.10 6.93 -2.67
CA ASP A 62 4.51 8.00 -1.76
C ASP A 62 3.61 9.24 -1.72
N TYR A 63 2.54 9.30 -2.52
CA TYR A 63 1.56 10.38 -2.46
C TYR A 63 0.83 10.38 -1.11
N GLU A 64 0.63 11.57 -0.54
CA GLU A 64 -0.04 11.76 0.74
C GLU A 64 -1.39 12.47 0.60
N ILE A 65 -2.38 11.97 1.33
CA ILE A 65 -3.67 12.63 1.53
C ILE A 65 -3.85 13.00 3.00
N GLU A 66 -4.62 14.07 3.25
CA GLU A 66 -4.99 14.47 4.61
C GLU A 66 -6.51 14.51 4.76
N TYR A 67 -7.03 13.86 5.78
CA TYR A 67 -8.42 13.97 6.19
C TYR A 67 -8.68 15.28 6.92
N ILE A 68 -9.79 15.93 6.57
CA ILE A 68 -10.23 17.19 7.18
C ILE A 68 -11.66 17.00 7.68
N CYS A 69 -11.96 17.48 8.87
CA CYS A 69 -13.32 17.49 9.40
C CYS A 69 -14.01 18.84 9.19
N ARG A 70 -15.33 18.82 8.95
CA ARG A 70 -16.15 20.01 8.76
C ARG A 70 -16.60 20.56 10.11
N GLY A 71 -16.66 21.89 10.22
CA GLY A 71 -17.07 22.58 11.45
C GLY A 71 -16.09 22.31 12.59
N ASN A 72 -16.62 22.14 13.80
CA ASN A 72 -15.82 21.94 15.02
C ASN A 72 -15.58 20.46 15.36
N ARG A 73 -15.76 19.56 14.39
CA ARG A 73 -15.50 18.13 14.55
C ARG A 73 -14.00 17.84 14.50
N VAL A 74 -13.59 16.77 15.16
CA VAL A 74 -12.18 16.37 15.20
C VAL A 74 -11.98 14.96 14.67
N ILE A 75 -10.84 14.77 14.01
CA ILE A 75 -10.44 13.51 13.40
C ILE A 75 -10.03 12.52 14.49
N VAL A 76 -10.65 11.34 14.49
CA VAL A 76 -10.27 10.18 15.30
C VAL A 76 -9.76 9.10 14.35
N GLY A 77 -8.53 8.64 14.57
CA GLY A 77 -7.81 7.73 13.67
C GLY A 77 -6.73 8.43 12.84
N PRO A 78 -6.13 7.75 11.86
CA PRO A 78 -5.05 8.31 11.03
C PRO A 78 -5.50 9.56 10.29
N LYS A 79 -4.82 10.70 10.53
CA LYS A 79 -5.13 11.97 9.86
C LYS A 79 -4.56 12.04 8.45
N VAL A 80 -3.36 11.49 8.26
CA VAL A 80 -2.64 11.45 6.98
C VAL A 80 -2.50 10.00 6.56
N ARG A 81 -2.63 9.74 5.26
CA ARG A 81 -2.32 8.44 4.68
C ARG A 81 -1.39 8.60 3.49
N LYS A 82 -0.46 7.67 3.37
CA LYS A 82 0.54 7.62 2.31
C LYS A 82 0.29 6.42 1.41
N CYS A 83 0.42 6.60 0.10
CA CYS A 83 0.31 5.52 -0.86
C CYS A 83 1.56 4.65 -0.85
N LEU A 84 1.39 3.34 -0.69
CA LEU A 84 2.47 2.36 -0.61
C LEU A 84 2.73 1.67 -1.95
N PRO A 85 3.94 1.12 -2.18
CA PRO A 85 4.28 0.40 -3.41
C PRO A 85 3.39 -0.82 -3.70
N ASN A 86 2.75 -1.39 -2.69
CA ASN A 86 1.82 -2.51 -2.82
C ASN A 86 0.40 -2.10 -3.29
N GLY A 87 0.20 -0.82 -3.66
CA GLY A 87 -1.08 -0.29 -4.12
C GLY A 87 -2.08 0.03 -3.02
N THR A 88 -1.64 0.02 -1.76
CA THR A 88 -2.49 0.25 -0.58
C THR A 88 -2.11 1.53 0.16
N TRP A 89 -3.02 2.07 0.96
CA TRP A 89 -2.74 3.21 1.82
C TRP A 89 -2.19 2.76 3.17
N THR A 90 -1.38 3.59 3.83
CA THR A 90 -1.00 3.36 5.23
C THR A 90 -2.22 3.27 6.15
N ASP A 91 -2.10 2.49 7.23
CA ASP A 91 -3.10 2.40 8.29
C ASP A 91 -4.53 2.07 7.81
N LEU A 92 -4.65 1.22 6.78
CA LEU A 92 -5.95 0.84 6.20
C LEU A 92 -6.91 0.18 7.21
N ILE A 93 -6.36 -0.55 8.18
CA ILE A 93 -7.13 -1.25 9.22
C ILE A 93 -7.80 -0.24 10.16
N GLN A 94 -7.16 0.92 10.40
CA GLN A 94 -7.69 1.96 11.29
C GLN A 94 -8.56 2.94 10.50
N ARG A 95 -9.87 2.97 10.78
CA ARG A 95 -10.78 3.92 10.13
C ARG A 95 -10.63 5.32 10.71
N SER A 96 -10.54 6.31 9.84
CA SER A 96 -10.58 7.73 10.20
C SER A 96 -12.01 8.25 10.15
N ARG A 97 -12.46 8.92 11.21
CA ARG A 97 -13.82 9.46 11.35
C ARG A 97 -13.83 10.84 11.99
N CYS A 98 -14.77 11.68 11.59
CA CYS A 98 -15.00 12.98 12.21
C CYS A 98 -16.01 12.84 13.35
N CYS A 99 -15.57 13.11 14.57
CA CYS A 99 -16.40 13.03 15.77
C CYS A 99 -16.63 14.42 16.36
N GLU A 100 -17.75 14.62 17.03
CA GLU A 100 -17.96 15.81 17.87
C GLU A 100 -17.06 15.70 19.09
N PHE A 101 -16.48 16.82 19.49
CA PHE A 101 -15.89 16.94 20.81
C PHE A 101 -17.05 16.95 21.83
N ASN A 102 -17.48 15.78 22.29
CA ASN A 102 -18.26 15.72 23.51
C ASN A 102 -17.29 15.99 24.66
N LEU A 103 -17.20 17.25 25.08
CA LEU A 103 -16.77 17.61 26.43
C LEU A 103 -17.91 17.18 27.35
N SER A 104 -17.95 15.89 27.69
CA SER A 104 -18.75 15.38 28.81
C SER A 104 -17.88 15.30 30.04
#